data_AF-A0A3D4DYG6-F1
#
_entry.id   AF-A0A3D4DYG6-F1
#
_cell.length_a   1.000
_cell.length_b   1.000
_cell.length_c   1.000
_cell.angle_alpha   90.00
_cell.angle_beta   90.00
_cell.angle_gamma   90.00
#
_symmetry.space_group_name_H-M   'P 1'
#
loop_
_entity.id
_entity.type
_entity.pdbx_description
1 polymer ?
#
loop_
_entity_poly.entity_id
_entity_poly.type
_entity_poly.pdbx_seq_one_letter_code
_entity_poly.pdbx_strand_id
1 'polypeptide(L)'
;RFYSDGNQDWTETALEGWIALADLTADSDKLWTVANSMFVSQCGVCHSAPAPESRGVLAWQADVQAYQPRTSLTAEEGRLVLRYLQLHSSSFAEQMN
;
A
#
# COMPACT_ATOMS: atom_id res chain seq x y z
N ARG A 1 9.06 19.35 -0.47
CA ARG A 1 7.99 20.19 0.14
C ARG A 1 6.70 19.41 -0.02
N PHE A 2 6.18 18.86 1.08
CA PHE A 2 4.81 18.36 1.16
C PHE A 2 4.06 19.40 1.99
N TYR A 3 2.94 19.91 1.48
CA TYR A 3 2.23 21.02 2.09
C TYR A 3 1.65 20.61 3.45
N SER A 4 1.82 21.49 4.45
CA SER A 4 1.43 21.27 5.84
C SER A 4 -0.07 21.52 6.09
N ASP A 5 -0.85 21.79 5.05
CA ASP A 5 -2.27 22.19 5.10
C ASP A 5 -3.22 21.15 4.47
N GLY A 6 -2.71 20.02 3.99
CA GLY A 6 -3.53 18.98 3.36
C GLY A 6 -4.01 19.31 1.94
N ASN A 7 -3.49 20.37 1.32
CA ASN A 7 -3.87 20.76 -0.04
C ASN A 7 -3.19 19.84 -1.08
N GLN A 8 -3.81 18.69 -1.34
CA GLN A 8 -3.45 17.83 -2.45
C GLN A 8 -4.17 18.34 -3.71
N ASP A 9 -3.42 18.97 -4.61
CA ASP A 9 -3.93 19.37 -5.92
C ASP A 9 -4.09 18.11 -6.80
N TRP A 10 -5.24 17.45 -6.70
CA TRP A 10 -5.56 16.30 -7.52
C TRP A 10 -5.74 16.73 -8.97
N THR A 11 -4.95 16.13 -9.87
CA THR A 11 -5.08 16.32 -11.32
C THR A 11 -5.65 15.07 -11.94
N GLU A 12 -6.77 15.20 -12.67
CA GLU A 12 -7.29 14.11 -13.49
C GLU A 12 -6.25 13.71 -14.54
N THR A 13 -5.91 12.43 -14.59
CA THR A 13 -4.89 11.90 -15.50
C THR A 13 -5.38 10.59 -16.10
N ALA A 14 -5.15 10.41 -17.39
CA ALA A 14 -5.36 9.14 -18.09
C ALA A 14 -4.01 8.62 -18.62
N LEU A 15 -3.83 7.30 -18.57
CA LEU A 15 -2.66 6.61 -19.11
C LEU A 15 -3.13 5.44 -19.97
N GLU A 16 -2.61 5.36 -21.19
CA GLU A 16 -2.75 4.18 -22.06
C GLU A 16 -1.41 3.45 -22.12
N GLY A 17 -1.45 2.13 -22.07
CA GLY A 17 -0.25 1.29 -22.11
C GLY A 17 -0.56 -0.17 -22.34
N TRP A 18 0.48 -0.97 -22.50
CA TRP A 18 0.40 -2.41 -22.76
C TRP A 18 1.17 -3.18 -21.69
N ILE A 19 0.60 -4.30 -21.23
CA ILE A 19 1.23 -5.26 -20.34
C ILE A 19 1.05 -6.66 -20.93
N ALA A 20 2.03 -7.54 -20.73
CA ALA A 20 1.86 -8.92 -21.14
C ALA A 20 0.80 -9.59 -20.27
N LEU A 21 -0.15 -10.29 -20.90
CA LEU A 21 -1.18 -11.03 -20.16
C LEU A 21 -0.57 -12.08 -19.21
N ALA A 22 0.60 -12.62 -19.56
CA ALA A 22 1.35 -13.57 -18.74
C ALA A 22 1.85 -12.96 -17.40
N ASP A 23 1.94 -11.64 -17.30
CA ASP A 23 2.35 -10.92 -16.09
C ASP A 23 1.15 -10.50 -15.22
N LEU A 24 -0.08 -10.85 -15.64
CA LEU A 24 -1.31 -10.56 -14.91
C LEU A 24 -1.84 -11.81 -14.19
N THR A 25 -2.45 -11.58 -13.03
CA THR A 25 -3.23 -12.60 -12.33
C THR A 25 -4.71 -12.25 -12.38
N ALA A 26 -5.56 -13.25 -12.62
CA ALA A 26 -7.02 -13.12 -12.47
C ALA A 26 -7.47 -13.31 -11.00
N ASP A 27 -6.53 -13.64 -10.10
CA ASP A 27 -6.77 -13.94 -8.70
C ASP A 27 -6.13 -12.86 -7.83
N SER A 28 -6.93 -11.85 -7.47
CA SER A 28 -6.52 -10.76 -6.59
C SER A 28 -6.27 -11.21 -5.16
N ASP A 29 -6.98 -12.24 -4.70
CA ASP A 29 -6.89 -12.71 -3.32
C ASP A 29 -5.53 -13.35 -3.04
N LYS A 30 -4.99 -14.07 -4.03
CA LYS A 30 -3.60 -14.55 -3.96
C LYS A 30 -2.60 -13.40 -3.87
N LEU A 31 -2.80 -12.32 -4.62
CA LEU A 31 -1.93 -11.15 -4.58
C LEU A 31 -1.93 -10.52 -3.17
N TRP A 32 -3.11 -10.37 -2.57
CA TRP A 32 -3.26 -9.80 -1.23
C TRP A 32 -2.79 -10.73 -0.12
N THR A 33 -2.89 -12.05 -0.32
CA THR A 33 -2.31 -13.04 0.60
C THR A 33 -0.79 -12.88 0.68
N VAL A 34 -0.12 -12.74 -0.48
CA VAL A 34 1.34 -12.51 -0.53
C VAL A 34 1.69 -11.18 0.13
N ALA A 35 0.97 -10.11 -0.20
CA ALA A 35 1.21 -8.78 0.37
C ALA A 35 1.03 -8.76 1.90
N ASN A 36 -0.03 -9.41 2.41
CA ASN A 36 -0.27 -9.53 3.84
C ASN A 36 0.82 -10.34 4.55
N SER A 37 1.27 -11.45 3.94
CA SER A 37 2.37 -12.24 4.48
C SER A 37 3.65 -11.42 4.59
N MET A 38 4.00 -10.65 3.54
CA MET A 38 5.14 -9.73 3.55
C MET A 38 4.96 -8.64 4.60
N PHE A 39 3.77 -8.05 4.70
CA PHE A 39 3.49 -7.02 5.69
C PHE A 39 3.71 -7.54 7.11
N VAL A 40 3.09 -8.66 7.47
CA VAL A 40 3.20 -9.24 8.81
C VAL A 40 4.64 -9.69 9.10
N SER A 41 5.33 -10.31 8.13
CA SER A 41 6.69 -10.79 8.35
C SER A 41 7.70 -9.67 8.52
N GLN A 42 7.50 -8.52 7.87
CA GLN A 42 8.48 -7.43 7.86
C GLN A 42 8.17 -6.36 8.90
N CYS A 43 6.89 -6.04 9.11
CA CYS A 43 6.47 -5.02 10.08
C CYS A 43 6.19 -5.62 11.47
N GLY A 44 6.06 -6.95 11.58
CA GLY A 44 5.85 -7.68 12.83
C GLY A 44 7.13 -8.01 13.62
N VAL A 45 8.31 -7.72 13.07
CA VAL A 45 9.61 -8.14 13.67
C VAL A 45 9.92 -7.43 14.98
N CYS A 46 9.61 -6.13 15.07
CA CYS A 46 9.96 -5.29 16.23
C CYS A 46 8.82 -5.15 17.25
N HIS A 47 7.58 -5.19 16.76
CA HIS A 47 6.34 -5.12 17.55
C HIS A 47 5.22 -5.74 16.71
N SER A 48 4.04 -5.96 17.29
CA SER A 48 2.89 -6.44 16.52
C SER A 48 2.61 -5.54 15.31
N ALA A 49 2.40 -6.15 14.15
CA ALA A 49 2.00 -5.42 12.95
C ALA A 49 0.61 -4.78 13.19
N PRO A 50 0.42 -3.47 12.89
CA PRO A 50 -0.89 -2.86 13.07
C PRO A 50 -1.91 -3.46 12.09
N ALA A 51 -3.18 -3.53 12.50
CA ALA A 51 -4.25 -3.97 11.61
C ALA A 51 -4.37 -3.00 10.41
N PRO A 52 -4.52 -3.47 9.16
CA PRO A 52 -4.61 -2.61 7.97
C PRO A 52 -5.66 -1.50 8.09
N GLU A 53 -6.81 -1.80 8.69
CA GLU A 53 -7.94 -0.89 8.89
C GLU A 53 -7.68 0.17 9.99
N SER A 54 -6.60 0.07 10.76
CA SER A 54 -6.31 0.98 11.87
C SER A 54 -5.87 2.39 11.45
N ARG A 55 -5.57 2.60 10.16
CA ARG A 55 -5.04 3.86 9.62
C ARG A 55 -5.68 4.17 8.26
N GLY A 56 -5.68 5.45 7.89
CA GLY A 56 -6.11 5.90 6.57
C GLY A 56 -5.03 5.77 5.49
N VAL A 57 -5.42 5.92 4.22
CA VAL A 57 -4.56 5.75 3.03
C VAL A 57 -3.24 6.54 3.11
N LEU A 58 -3.30 7.81 3.51
CA LEU A 58 -2.13 8.69 3.56
C LEU A 58 -1.22 8.39 4.76
N ALA A 59 -1.80 7.94 5.88
CA ALA A 59 -1.02 7.52 7.04
C ALA A 59 -0.17 6.30 6.69
N TRP A 60 -0.74 5.32 5.98
CA TRP A 60 0.02 4.17 5.48
C TRP A 60 1.13 4.55 4.51
N GLN A 61 0.91 5.55 3.66
CA GLN A 61 1.97 6.07 2.79
C GLN A 61 3.15 6.63 3.60
N ALA A 62 2.87 7.44 4.62
CA ALA A 62 3.90 7.98 5.50
C ALA A 62 4.63 6.86 6.27
N ASP A 63 3.90 5.89 6.80
CA ASP A 63 4.46 4.77 7.56
C ASP A 63 5.38 3.90 6.71
N VAL A 64 4.94 3.45 5.53
CA VAL A 64 5.77 2.59 4.68
C VAL A 64 7.02 3.32 4.22
N GLN A 65 6.92 4.60 3.84
CA GLN A 65 8.11 5.41 3.48
C GLN A 65 9.10 5.53 4.63
N ALA A 66 8.60 5.70 5.86
CA ALA A 66 9.45 5.80 7.03
C ALA A 66 10.12 4.46 7.38
N TYR A 67 9.40 3.34 7.30
CA TYR A 67 9.85 2.07 7.86
C TYR A 67 10.41 1.07 6.84
N GLN A 68 10.08 1.17 5.55
CA GLN A 68 10.62 0.27 4.52
C GLN A 68 12.16 0.15 4.57
N PRO A 69 12.95 1.23 4.74
CA PRO A 69 14.42 1.13 4.84
C PRO A 69 14.93 0.33 6.06
N ARG A 70 14.05 0.01 7.02
CA ARG A 70 14.36 -0.81 8.20
C ARG A 70 13.92 -2.27 8.05
N THR A 71 13.38 -2.63 6.89
CA THR A 71 12.97 -3.99 6.54
C THR A 71 13.93 -4.56 5.48
N SER A 72 13.78 -5.84 5.14
CA SER A 72 14.46 -6.43 3.97
C SER A 72 13.63 -6.35 2.68
N LEU A 73 12.55 -5.54 2.65
CA LEU A 73 11.72 -5.38 1.46
C LEU A 73 12.51 -4.69 0.34
N THR A 74 12.43 -5.24 -0.87
CA THR A 74 12.81 -4.53 -2.10
C THR A 74 11.90 -3.33 -2.35
N ALA A 75 12.27 -2.48 -3.31
CA ALA A 75 11.44 -1.34 -3.69
C ALA A 75 10.06 -1.80 -4.22
N GLU A 76 10.05 -2.88 -4.99
CA GLU A 76 8.87 -3.51 -5.58
C GLU A 76 7.95 -4.13 -4.52
N GLU A 77 8.50 -4.92 -3.60
CA GLU A 77 7.73 -5.53 -2.52
C GLU A 77 7.16 -4.46 -1.58
N GLY A 78 7.92 -3.40 -1.28
CA GLY A 78 7.43 -2.26 -0.52
C GLY A 78 6.25 -1.55 -1.19
N ARG A 79 6.25 -1.41 -2.52
CA ARG A 79 5.10 -0.87 -3.27
C ARG A 79 3.89 -1.79 -3.20
N LEU A 80 4.08 -3.11 -3.29
CA LEU A 80 2.99 -4.07 -3.15
C LEU A 80 2.37 -4.01 -1.74
N VAL A 81 3.19 -4.00 -0.70
CA VAL A 81 2.74 -3.86 0.70
C VAL A 81 1.99 -2.54 0.91
N LEU A 82 2.53 -1.42 0.40
CA LEU A 82 1.85 -0.13 0.48
C LEU A 82 0.48 -0.17 -0.20
N ARG A 83 0.39 -0.73 -1.41
CA ARG A 83 -0.88 -0.82 -2.12
C ARG A 83 -1.90 -1.67 -1.36
N TYR A 84 -1.47 -2.80 -0.79
CA TYR A 84 -2.30 -3.64 0.06
C TYR A 84 -2.85 -2.85 1.25
N LEU A 85 -1.99 -2.16 2.01
CA LEU A 85 -2.39 -1.38 3.18
C LEU A 85 -3.34 -0.23 2.82
N GLN A 86 -3.13 0.45 1.69
CA GLN A 86 -4.01 1.51 1.23
C GLN A 86 -5.41 0.99 0.85
N LEU A 87 -5.49 -0.13 0.14
CA LEU A 87 -6.76 -0.75 -0.27
C LEU A 87 -7.53 -1.40 0.89
N HIS A 88 -6.87 -1.70 2.01
CA HIS A 88 -7.50 -2.27 3.21
C HIS A 88 -7.52 -1.27 4.38
N SER A 89 -7.33 0.03 4.08
CA SER A 89 -7.35 1.11 5.06
C SER A 89 -8.78 1.52 5.44
N SER A 90 -8.93 2.18 6.59
CA SER A 90 -10.25 2.68 7.04
C SER A 90 -10.89 3.63 6.03
N SER A 91 -10.12 4.57 5.48
CA SER A 91 -10.63 5.60 4.58
C SER A 91 -10.84 5.12 3.13
N PHE A 92 -10.34 3.94 2.76
CA PHE A 92 -10.68 3.34 1.45
C PHE A 92 -12.06 2.68 1.49
N ALA A 93 -12.38 1.99 2.59
CA ALA A 93 -13.71 1.42 2.79
C ALA A 93 -14.82 2.50 2.80
N GLU A 94 -14.49 3.71 3.23
CA GLU A 94 -15.40 4.87 3.29
C GLU A 94 -15.65 5.53 1.93
N GLN A 95 -14.71 5.41 0.96
CA GLN A 95 -14.81 6.00 -0.39
C GLN A 95 -15.60 5.13 -1.39
N MET A 96 -16.03 3.93 -1.00
CA MET A 96 -16.84 3.03 -1.85
C MET A 96 -18.36 3.07 -1.53
N ASN A 97 -18.79 4.01 -0.68
CA ASN A 97 -20.19 4.31 -0.36
C ASN A 97 -20.59 5.69 -0.89
#